data_AF-A0A1I4WJI9-F1
#
_entry.id   AF-A0A1I4WJI9-F1
#
_cell.length_a   1.000
_cell.length_b   1.000
_cell.length_c   1.000
_cell.angle_alpha   90.00
_cell.angle_beta   90.00
_cell.angle_gamma   90.00
#
_symmetry.space_group_name_H-M   'P 1'
#
loop_
_entity.id
_entity.type
_entity.pdbx_description
1 polymer ?
#
loop_
_entity_poly.entity_id
_entity_poly.type
_entity_poly.pdbx_seq_one_letter_code
_entity_poly.pdbx_strand_id
1 'polypeptide(L)' 'MSEIKRDRKHKRPKYSLEFKQDAARLVLEKGYGQHQAAAHLGIS' A
#
# COMPACT_ATOMS: atom_id res chain seq x y z
N MET A 1 29.67 -23.23 -4.68
CA MET A 1 28.85 -22.52 -3.67
C MET A 1 27.60 -22.02 -4.38
N SER A 2 26.45 -22.60 -4.07
CA SER A 2 25.21 -22.46 -4.84
C SER A 2 24.53 -21.11 -4.58
N GLU A 3 24.20 -20.37 -5.64
CA GLU A 3 23.39 -19.15 -5.57
C GLU A 3 21.98 -19.45 -5.03
N ILE A 4 21.68 -19.00 -3.81
CA ILE A 4 20.31 -18.97 -3.31
C ILE A 4 19.61 -17.78 -3.98
N LYS A 5 18.95 -18.02 -5.11
CA LYS A 5 17.90 -17.13 -5.63
C LYS A 5 16.78 -17.09 -4.59
N ARG A 6 16.83 -16.11 -3.69
CA ARG A 6 15.71 -15.75 -2.82
C ARG A 6 14.63 -15.19 -3.72
N ASP A 7 13.76 -16.08 -4.20
CA ASP A 7 12.47 -15.76 -4.81
C ASP A 7 11.62 -15.10 -3.72
N ARG A 8 11.96 -13.86 -3.36
CA ARG A 8 11.13 -13.01 -2.52
C ARG A 8 10.00 -12.57 -3.42
N LYS A 9 9.05 -13.48 -3.68
CA LYS A 9 7.72 -13.11 -4.13
C LYS A 9 7.28 -12.03 -3.16
N HIS A 10 7.30 -10.78 -3.59
CA HIS A 10 6.89 -9.67 -2.75
C HIS A 10 5.44 -9.99 -2.40
N LYS A 11 5.21 -10.46 -1.18
CA LYS A 11 3.88 -10.72 -0.66
C LYS A 11 3.21 -9.36 -0.58
N ARG A 12 2.55 -8.98 -1.66
CA ARG A 12 1.80 -7.73 -1.71
C ARG A 12 0.77 -7.80 -0.60
N PRO A 13 0.76 -6.83 0.33
CA PRO A 13 -0.28 -6.77 1.34
C PRO A 13 -1.64 -6.78 0.65
N LYS A 14 -2.51 -7.67 1.11
CA LYS A 14 -3.85 -7.81 0.55
C LYS A 14 -4.77 -6.86 1.30
N TYR A 15 -4.95 -5.67 0.74
CA TYR A 15 -5.84 -4.67 1.32
C TYR A 15 -7.33 -5.02 1.07
N SER A 16 -8.16 -4.74 2.07
CA SER A 16 -9.62 -4.87 1.96
C SER A 16 -10.18 -3.88 0.93
N LEU A 17 -11.44 -4.09 0.52
CA LEU A 17 -12.13 -3.15 -0.36
C LEU A 17 -12.28 -1.78 0.29
N GLU A 18 -12.71 -1.74 1.57
CA GLU A 18 -12.83 -0.52 2.37
C GLU A 18 -11.52 0.28 2.38
N PHE A 19 -10.39 -0.40 2.60
CA PHE A 19 -9.08 0.26 2.60
C PHE A 19 -8.78 0.96 1.27
N LYS A 20 -9.10 0.31 0.13
CA LYS A 20 -8.89 0.89 -1.19
C LYS A 20 -9.81 2.08 -1.43
N GLN A 21 -11.04 2.02 -0.93
CA GLN A 21 -12.00 3.10 -1.05
C GLN A 21 -11.57 4.31 -0.20
N ASP A 22 -11.15 4.09 1.04
CA ASP A 22 -10.65 5.17 1.89
C ASP A 22 -9.39 5.81 1.29
N ALA A 23 -8.46 5.02 0.76
CA ALA A 23 -7.31 5.55 0.02
C ALA A 23 -7.73 6.42 -1.17
N ALA A 24 -8.72 5.96 -1.95
CA ALA A 24 -9.24 6.71 -3.09
C ALA A 24 -9.94 8.01 -2.65
N ARG A 25 -10.75 7.99 -1.59
CA ARG A 25 -11.40 9.19 -1.02
C ARG A 25 -10.37 10.22 -0.57
N LEU A 26 -9.32 9.79 0.11
CA LEU A 26 -8.26 10.69 0.56
C LEU A 26 -7.55 11.36 -0.63
N VAL A 27 -7.24 10.61 -1.68
CA VAL A 27 -6.56 11.18 -2.86
C VAL A 27 -7.51 12.08 -3.68
N LEU A 28 -8.74 11.63 -3.92
CA LEU A 28 -9.69 12.32 -4.81
C LEU A 28 -10.43 13.48 -4.12
N GLU A 29 -10.88 13.31 -2.88
CA GLU A 29 -11.70 14.30 -2.18
C GLU A 29 -10.85 15.26 -1.36
N LYS A 30 -9.81 14.77 -0.68
CA LYS A 30 -8.92 15.60 0.13
C LYS A 30 -7.71 16.14 -0.65
N GLY A 31 -7.49 15.65 -1.87
CA GLY A 31 -6.31 16.01 -2.66
C GLY A 31 -5.00 15.50 -2.05
N TYR A 32 -5.04 14.46 -1.21
CA TYR A 32 -3.86 13.97 -0.51
C TYR A 32 -2.89 13.30 -1.48
N GLY A 33 -1.60 13.58 -1.31
CA GLY A 33 -0.55 12.81 -1.94
C GLY A 33 -0.51 11.38 -1.41
N GLN A 34 0.13 10.47 -2.13
CA GLN A 34 0.23 9.05 -1.76
C GLN A 34 0.77 8.85 -0.34
N HIS A 35 1.80 9.60 0.06
CA HIS A 35 2.36 9.54 1.41
C HIS A 35 1.39 10.03 2.50
N GLN A 36 0.60 11.06 2.21
CA GLN A 36 -0.38 11.58 3.17
C GLN A 36 -1.54 10.60 3.35
N ALA A 37 -2.04 10.03 2.24
CA ALA A 37 -3.05 8.97 2.30
C ALA A 37 -2.53 7.74 3.05
N ALA A 38 -1.27 7.33 2.82
CA ALA A 38 -0.64 6.22 3.52
C ALA A 38 -0.53 6.49 5.03
N ALA A 39 -0.04 7.67 5.42
CA ALA A 39 0.05 8.07 6.83
C ALA A 39 -1.34 8.10 7.51
N HIS A 40 -2.37 8.56 6.81
CA HIS A 40 -3.74 8.60 7.34
C HIS A 40 -4.35 7.20 7.51
N LEU A 41 -3.97 6.26 6.65
CA LEU A 41 -4.37 4.86 6.74
C LEU A 41 -3.47 4.01 7.64
N GLY A 42 -2.49 4.63 8.32
CA GLY A 42 -1.56 3.94 9.22
C GLY A 42 -0.64 2.95 8.52
N ILE A 43 -0.42 3.09 7.21
CA ILE A 43 0.53 2.27 6.45
C ILE A 43 1.82 3.05 6.18
N SER A 44 2.97 2.40 6.44
CA SER A 44 4.31 2.92 6.18
C SER A 44 4.98 2.19 5.03
#